data_AF-A0A072PR17-F1
#
_entry.id   AF-A0A072PR17-F1
#
_cell.length_a   1.000
_cell.length_b   1.000
_cell.length_c   1.000
_cell.angle_alpha   90.00
_cell.angle_beta   90.00
_cell.angle_gamma   90.00
#
_symmetry.space_group_name_H-M   'P 1'
#
loop_
_entity.id
_entity.type
_entity.pdbx_description
1 polymer ?
#
loop_
_entity_poly.entity_id
_entity_poly.type
_entity_poly.pdbx_seq_one_letter_code
_entity_poly.pdbx_strand_id
1 'polypeptide(L)'
;MSDTKDAPSTFLIWNPAGTVDKKDQVFRRHRHAAIVHHQRRKRRDGQSESRISSKILPSKPSPKDSAAITTPSSSQHSSSTSSGGASPIIEPASGRIDPFDVLCIQGFPSEALSLVQFAIKDQWPAFTSSSQPQVIEKWRSTTMHLAMEAPYLLQAITYAGCCYQLFFGSGDHSTEFLRLNSHHETIKYVRDALYTSNGVISDAMLMSIAILGVHSSSLPPQQRPRAQDTMSHDNDFYSSQPWDQTHINAVLLFTKRKGGLESIMVEDLRGMINVIDVQDSLGTLRKPTFPLPVSTTTAIQSICAKWSPDRRRKFASRQNGFKCLLEIDGGEDLFNLTTRICSLLESFDLMLQEGPQSGMDFNFLVAIRRYLQHDALSLPLHRDPLHKLCRLAIITYMAESIEPSSAQWPLHATASKALMLALDECDKIGIGERQPELLTWATVVGAFTARDTPLFEWYIEQLCSYPFTKAGGSWDEVQQQSERYLVLKYRHGQLCGKVWETARSRSSEDRSSLPLRHSIIPLTQ
;
A
#
# COMPACT_ATOMS: atom_id res chain seq x y z
N MET A 1 -7.43 49.03 14.58
CA MET A 1 -8.14 48.78 15.85
C MET A 1 -9.44 48.07 15.54
N SER A 2 -9.45 46.74 15.66
CA SER A 2 -10.65 45.94 15.87
C SER A 2 -10.17 44.60 16.44
N ASP A 3 -10.38 44.44 17.75
CA ASP A 3 -10.07 43.25 18.52
C ASP A 3 -10.87 42.04 18.02
N THR A 4 -10.18 40.95 17.69
CA THR A 4 -10.77 39.61 17.66
C THR A 4 -10.09 38.78 18.73
N LYS A 5 -10.83 38.56 19.81
CA LYS A 5 -10.46 37.76 20.98
C LYS A 5 -10.11 36.33 20.58
N ASP A 6 -8.99 35.86 21.10
CA ASP A 6 -8.56 34.46 21.11
C ASP A 6 -9.64 33.57 21.76
N ALA A 7 -10.11 32.58 21.01
CA ALA A 7 -10.88 31.47 21.57
C ALA A 7 -9.88 30.39 22.04
N PRO A 8 -9.96 29.92 23.30
CA PRO A 8 -9.10 28.85 23.77
C PRO A 8 -9.49 27.54 23.08
N SER A 9 -8.49 26.89 22.46
CA SER A 9 -8.59 25.55 21.88
C SER A 9 -8.89 24.53 22.98
N THR A 10 -10.17 24.31 23.26
CA THR A 10 -10.62 23.30 24.22
C THR A 10 -10.74 21.98 23.47
N PHE A 11 -9.82 21.04 23.71
CA PHE A 11 -9.99 19.65 23.29
C PHE A 11 -11.17 19.04 24.06
N LEU A 12 -12.10 18.43 23.32
CA LEU A 12 -13.33 17.86 23.85
C LEU A 12 -13.02 16.76 24.88
N ILE A 13 -13.60 16.92 26.07
CA ILE A 13 -13.77 15.86 27.07
C ILE A 13 -14.72 14.81 26.49
N TRP A 14 -14.31 13.55 26.53
CA TRP A 14 -15.12 12.39 26.16
C TRP A 14 -16.41 12.34 26.99
N ASN A 15 -17.57 12.47 26.35
CA ASN A 15 -18.88 12.30 26.97
C ASN A 15 -19.68 11.22 26.22
N PRO A 16 -19.89 10.02 26.79
CA PRO A 16 -20.62 8.95 26.13
C PRO A 16 -22.12 9.05 26.49
N ALA A 17 -22.96 9.49 25.54
CA ALA A 17 -24.41 9.36 25.66
C ALA A 17 -24.88 8.05 25.02
N GLY A 18 -25.53 7.20 25.83
CA GLY A 18 -26.07 5.90 25.43
C GLY A 18 -26.23 5.01 26.66
N THR A 19 -27.21 5.33 27.50
CA THR A 19 -27.53 4.62 28.75
C THR A 19 -28.01 3.20 28.46
N VAL A 20 -27.10 2.25 28.46
CA VAL A 20 -27.37 0.83 28.73
C VAL A 20 -26.87 0.55 30.14
N ASP A 21 -27.72 -0.06 30.97
CA ASP A 21 -27.53 -0.23 32.40
C ASP A 21 -26.18 -0.92 32.72
N LYS A 22 -25.20 -0.09 33.11
CA LYS A 22 -23.81 -0.50 33.38
C LYS A 22 -23.75 -1.52 34.51
N LYS A 23 -24.71 -1.53 35.44
CA LYS A 23 -24.73 -2.51 36.53
C LYS A 23 -25.05 -3.91 36.01
N ASP A 24 -25.95 -4.01 35.05
CA ASP A 24 -26.37 -5.28 34.45
C ASP A 24 -25.26 -5.90 33.57
N GLN A 25 -24.53 -5.04 32.85
CA GLN A 25 -23.39 -5.48 32.04
C GLN A 25 -22.19 -5.91 32.90
N VAL A 26 -21.92 -5.20 34.01
CA VAL A 26 -20.89 -5.58 34.99
C VAL A 26 -21.29 -6.85 35.72
N PHE A 27 -22.57 -7.03 36.07
CA PHE A 27 -23.09 -8.24 36.71
C PHE A 27 -23.00 -9.46 35.79
N ARG A 28 -23.31 -9.31 34.49
CA ARG A 28 -23.14 -10.38 33.49
C ARG A 28 -21.67 -10.76 33.27
N ARG A 29 -20.76 -9.77 33.27
CA ARG A 29 -19.30 -10.02 33.17
C ARG A 29 -18.76 -10.76 34.40
N HIS A 30 -19.18 -10.39 35.61
CA HIS A 30 -18.79 -11.10 36.84
C HIS A 30 -19.36 -12.51 36.88
N ARG A 31 -20.62 -12.72 36.47
CA ARG A 31 -21.23 -14.04 36.38
C ARG A 31 -20.50 -14.94 35.37
N HIS A 32 -20.11 -14.40 34.22
CA HIS A 32 -19.38 -15.17 33.22
C HIS A 32 -17.96 -15.53 33.69
N ALA A 33 -17.24 -14.59 34.32
CA ALA A 33 -15.92 -14.84 34.90
C ALA A 33 -15.98 -15.89 36.03
N ALA A 34 -16.99 -15.84 36.89
CA ALA A 34 -17.19 -16.82 37.97
C ALA A 34 -17.50 -18.22 37.43
N ILE A 35 -18.33 -18.33 36.37
CA ILE A 35 -18.64 -19.62 35.73
C ILE A 35 -17.39 -20.21 35.06
N VAL A 36 -16.61 -19.40 34.33
CA VAL A 36 -15.38 -19.85 33.66
C VAL A 36 -14.33 -20.29 34.69
N HIS A 37 -14.21 -19.58 35.82
CA HIS A 37 -13.32 -19.96 36.91
C HIS A 37 -13.76 -21.28 37.57
N HIS A 38 -15.06 -21.47 37.80
CA HIS A 38 -15.59 -22.71 38.37
C HIS A 38 -15.40 -23.92 37.44
N GLN A 39 -15.60 -23.75 36.13
CA GLN A 39 -15.35 -24.78 35.12
C GLN A 39 -13.87 -25.17 35.03
N ARG A 40 -12.94 -24.19 35.11
CA ARG A 40 -11.50 -24.45 35.13
C ARG A 40 -11.05 -25.18 36.40
N ARG A 41 -11.65 -24.87 37.56
CA ARG A 41 -11.36 -25.57 38.82
C ARG A 41 -11.87 -27.02 38.78
N LYS A 42 -13.10 -27.26 38.31
CA LYS A 42 -13.66 -28.62 38.17
C LYS A 42 -12.85 -29.51 37.22
N ARG A 43 -12.25 -28.94 36.17
CA ARG A 43 -11.33 -29.67 35.26
C ARG A 43 -9.98 -30.00 35.89
N ARG A 44 -9.48 -29.20 36.84
CA ARG A 44 -8.24 -29.49 37.56
C ARG A 44 -8.44 -30.55 38.64
N ASP A 45 -9.57 -30.51 39.34
CA ASP A 45 -9.87 -31.49 40.39
C ASP A 45 -10.13 -32.89 39.80
N GLY A 46 -10.65 -32.99 38.56
CA GLY A 46 -10.84 -34.27 37.86
C GLY A 46 -9.58 -34.92 37.28
N GLN A 47 -8.44 -34.22 37.24
CA GLN A 47 -7.17 -34.75 36.71
C GLN A 47 -6.22 -35.30 37.80
N SER A 48 -6.55 -35.11 39.08
CA SER A 48 -5.71 -35.57 40.20
C SER A 48 -5.99 -37.02 40.64
N GLU A 49 -7.13 -37.61 40.25
CA GLU A 49 -7.51 -38.98 40.67
C GLU A 49 -6.93 -40.12 39.80
N SER A 50 -6.25 -39.83 38.67
CA SER A 50 -5.80 -40.89 37.75
C SER A 50 -4.32 -41.31 37.88
N ARG A 51 -3.60 -40.90 38.92
CA ARG A 51 -2.14 -41.15 39.05
C ARG A 51 -1.68 -41.94 40.28
N ILE A 52 -2.55 -42.77 40.86
CA ILE A 52 -2.14 -43.75 41.90
C ILE A 52 -2.53 -45.17 41.48
N SER A 53 -1.76 -45.73 40.54
CA SER A 53 -1.54 -47.16 40.30
C SER A 53 -0.49 -47.22 39.17
N SER A 54 0.71 -47.77 39.26
CA SER A 54 1.15 -49.03 39.84
C SER A 54 2.69 -49.06 39.96
N LYS A 55 3.21 -49.65 41.04
CA LYS A 55 4.63 -49.99 41.26
C LYS A 55 5.03 -51.27 40.49
N ILE A 56 6.32 -51.44 40.14
CA ILE A 56 7.27 -52.52 40.59
C ILE A 56 8.51 -52.64 39.64
N LEU A 57 9.68 -52.84 40.27
CA LEU A 57 11.12 -52.98 39.86
C LEU A 57 11.49 -54.29 39.06
N PRO A 58 12.78 -54.72 38.87
CA PRO A 58 14.01 -54.10 38.29
C PRO A 58 14.93 -55.08 37.47
N SER A 59 16.02 -54.60 36.81
CA SER A 59 17.36 -55.28 36.84
C SER A 59 18.51 -54.52 36.11
N LYS A 60 19.66 -54.48 36.80
CA LYS A 60 21.07 -54.06 36.47
C LYS A 60 21.77 -54.97 35.41
N PRO A 61 23.11 -54.85 35.12
CA PRO A 61 24.03 -53.69 34.96
C PRO A 61 25.06 -53.80 33.77
N SER A 62 25.65 -52.66 33.32
CA SER A 62 27.10 -52.29 33.10
C SER A 62 28.12 -53.30 32.45
N PRO A 63 29.38 -52.96 32.01
CA PRO A 63 30.13 -51.70 32.20
C PRO A 63 31.25 -51.30 31.16
N LYS A 64 31.95 -50.17 31.45
CA LYS A 64 33.39 -49.81 31.19
C LYS A 64 33.86 -49.44 29.76
N ASP A 65 34.83 -48.54 29.52
CA ASP A 65 35.76 -47.72 30.34
C ASP A 65 36.49 -46.65 29.48
N SER A 66 36.94 -45.57 30.16
CA SER A 66 38.18 -44.75 29.97
C SER A 66 38.40 -43.91 28.68
N ALA A 67 38.49 -42.56 28.73
CA ALA A 67 39.62 -41.68 29.18
C ALA A 67 40.87 -41.79 28.26
N ALA A 68 41.60 -40.77 27.81
CA ALA A 68 41.88 -39.41 28.27
C ALA A 68 42.66 -38.59 27.19
N ILE A 69 42.56 -37.24 27.27
CA ILE A 69 43.61 -36.18 27.18
C ILE A 69 44.64 -36.20 26.02
N THR A 70 44.77 -35.09 25.26
CA THR A 70 45.92 -34.11 25.20
C THR A 70 45.99 -33.38 23.83
N THR A 71 46.03 -32.05 23.85
CA THR A 71 46.60 -31.12 22.82
C THR A 71 48.15 -31.19 22.81
N PRO A 72 48.98 -30.60 21.89
CA PRO A 72 48.77 -29.36 21.12
C PRO A 72 49.50 -29.20 19.73
N SER A 73 49.28 -28.02 19.12
CA SER A 73 50.23 -27.18 18.35
C SER A 73 50.59 -27.44 16.86
N SER A 74 50.41 -26.34 16.09
CA SER A 74 51.36 -25.71 15.15
C SER A 74 51.31 -25.98 13.64
N SER A 75 51.15 -24.85 12.92
CA SER A 75 51.83 -24.39 11.69
C SER A 75 51.55 -25.00 10.31
N GLN A 76 50.94 -24.13 9.48
CA GLN A 76 51.42 -23.61 8.18
C GLN A 76 51.54 -24.53 6.94
N HIS A 77 50.78 -24.10 5.91
CA HIS A 77 51.08 -24.06 4.47
C HIS A 77 51.57 -25.32 3.74
N SER A 78 50.74 -25.86 2.84
CA SER A 78 50.80 -25.56 1.38
C SER A 78 49.95 -26.52 0.52
N SER A 79 49.21 -25.91 -0.42
CA SER A 79 48.81 -26.36 -1.76
C SER A 79 48.21 -27.77 -2.03
N SER A 80 47.02 -27.70 -2.64
CA SER A 80 46.59 -28.36 -3.90
C SER A 80 45.62 -29.56 -3.87
N THR A 81 44.46 -29.28 -4.48
CA THR A 81 43.67 -30.09 -5.42
C THR A 81 42.93 -31.36 -4.99
N SER A 82 41.60 -31.17 -4.93
CA SER A 82 40.51 -32.01 -5.47
C SER A 82 40.33 -33.45 -4.96
N SER A 83 39.23 -33.68 -4.22
CA SER A 83 38.05 -34.41 -4.73
C SER A 83 37.04 -34.75 -3.63
N GLY A 84 35.75 -34.58 -3.94
CA GLY A 84 34.63 -35.39 -3.42
C GLY A 84 34.24 -35.25 -1.94
N GLY A 85 33.27 -34.38 -1.65
CA GLY A 85 32.54 -34.40 -0.39
C GLY A 85 31.45 -33.33 -0.36
N ALA A 86 30.20 -33.75 -0.20
CA ALA A 86 28.99 -32.95 -0.26
C ALA A 86 29.13 -31.56 0.40
N SER A 87 28.83 -30.50 -0.37
CA SER A 87 28.68 -29.16 0.21
C SER A 87 27.54 -29.17 1.23
N PRO A 88 27.71 -28.53 2.39
CA PRO A 88 26.63 -28.38 3.34
C PRO A 88 25.54 -27.52 2.72
N ILE A 89 24.30 -27.96 2.94
CA ILE A 89 23.07 -27.25 2.60
C ILE A 89 23.19 -25.82 3.13
N ILE A 90 23.24 -24.85 2.22
CA ILE A 90 23.15 -23.44 2.54
C ILE A 90 21.71 -23.20 2.98
N GLU A 91 21.50 -23.13 4.29
CA GLU A 91 20.29 -22.53 4.85
C GLU A 91 20.21 -21.06 4.40
N PRO A 92 19.01 -20.58 4.00
CA PRO A 92 18.85 -19.19 3.58
C PRO A 92 19.19 -18.27 4.75
N ALA A 93 20.06 -17.30 4.49
CA ALA A 93 20.61 -16.36 5.44
C ALA A 93 19.51 -15.70 6.30
N SER A 94 19.36 -16.16 7.54
CA SER A 94 18.89 -15.33 8.63
C SER A 94 19.95 -14.24 8.85
N GLY A 95 19.54 -12.98 8.82
CA GLY A 95 20.42 -11.82 8.92
C GLY A 95 21.30 -11.86 10.16
N ARG A 96 22.51 -12.40 10.02
CA ARG A 96 23.55 -12.29 11.06
C ARG A 96 23.94 -10.81 11.14
N ILE A 97 23.42 -10.17 12.18
CA ILE A 97 23.85 -8.86 12.69
C ILE A 97 25.36 -8.92 12.90
N ASP A 98 26.08 -7.92 12.41
CA ASP A 98 27.49 -7.73 12.76
C ASP A 98 27.58 -7.49 14.28
N PRO A 99 28.27 -8.35 15.06
CA PRO A 99 28.37 -8.19 16.52
C PRO A 99 29.08 -6.90 16.96
N PHE A 100 29.71 -6.16 16.02
CA PHE A 100 30.33 -4.86 16.27
C PHE A 100 29.47 -3.66 15.84
N ASP A 101 28.29 -3.90 15.25
CA ASP A 101 27.35 -2.87 14.76
C ASP A 101 26.07 -2.82 15.63
N VAL A 102 26.22 -3.02 16.94
CA VAL A 102 25.11 -3.01 17.90
C VAL A 102 25.06 -1.64 18.57
N LEU A 103 24.18 -0.78 18.05
CA LEU A 103 23.83 0.49 18.68
C LEU A 103 23.18 0.25 20.06
N CYS A 104 23.95 0.23 21.14
CA CYS A 104 23.39 0.10 22.48
C CYS A 104 22.73 1.41 22.93
N ILE A 105 21.40 1.51 22.85
CA ILE A 105 20.62 2.58 23.48
C ILE A 105 20.25 2.15 24.89
N GLN A 106 20.75 2.86 25.90
CA GLN A 106 20.50 2.52 27.30
C GLN A 106 19.00 2.51 27.61
N GLY A 107 18.49 1.38 28.11
CA GLY A 107 17.08 1.21 28.45
C GLY A 107 16.16 0.85 27.28
N PHE A 108 16.69 0.68 26.06
CA PHE A 108 15.93 0.22 24.90
C PHE A 108 16.12 -1.29 24.71
N PRO A 109 15.05 -2.10 24.55
CA PRO A 109 15.17 -3.53 24.33
C PRO A 109 15.97 -3.87 23.06
N SER A 110 16.88 -4.85 23.12
CA SER A 110 17.67 -5.29 21.95
C SER A 110 16.79 -5.79 20.79
N GLU A 111 15.68 -6.46 21.12
CA GLU A 111 14.65 -6.86 20.15
C GLU A 111 14.05 -5.65 19.42
N ALA A 112 13.71 -4.59 20.16
CA ALA A 112 13.21 -3.34 19.59
C ALA A 112 14.22 -2.64 18.69
N LEU A 113 15.51 -2.68 19.05
CA LEU A 113 16.58 -2.13 18.22
C LEU A 113 16.76 -2.93 16.92
N SER A 114 16.67 -4.26 16.98
CA SER A 114 16.73 -5.10 15.79
C SER A 114 15.60 -4.79 14.80
N LEU A 115 14.42 -4.45 15.33
CA LEU A 115 13.27 -4.01 14.53
C LEU A 115 13.48 -2.63 13.90
N VAL A 116 14.13 -1.71 14.62
CA VAL A 116 14.51 -0.39 14.06
C VAL A 116 15.48 -0.57 12.91
N GLN A 117 16.52 -1.38 13.09
CA GLN A 117 17.48 -1.69 12.04
C GLN A 117 16.81 -2.35 10.83
N PHE A 118 15.95 -3.34 11.07
CA PHE A 118 15.15 -4.00 10.04
C PHE A 118 14.28 -3.01 9.26
N ALA A 119 13.50 -2.17 9.95
CA ALA A 119 12.61 -1.21 9.29
C ALA A 119 13.39 -0.21 8.41
N ILE A 120 14.48 0.35 8.94
CA ILE A 120 15.32 1.31 8.21
C ILE A 120 16.04 0.65 7.01
N LYS A 121 16.50 -0.60 7.18
CA LYS A 121 17.27 -1.31 6.15
C LYS A 121 16.40 -1.88 5.04
N ASP A 122 15.30 -2.52 5.42
CA ASP A 122 14.56 -3.46 4.57
C ASP A 122 13.16 -2.95 4.20
N GLN A 123 12.51 -2.13 5.03
CA GLN A 123 11.13 -1.66 4.78
C GLN A 123 11.07 -0.25 4.18
N TRP A 124 11.92 0.67 4.66
CA TRP A 124 11.78 2.10 4.34
C TRP A 124 12.42 2.58 3.04
N PRO A 125 13.35 1.84 2.38
CA PRO A 125 13.74 2.17 1.01
C PRO A 125 12.56 2.26 0.03
N ALA A 126 11.39 1.69 0.34
CA ALA A 126 10.18 1.83 -0.47
C ALA A 126 9.65 3.28 -0.58
N PHE A 127 10.02 4.17 0.36
CA PHE A 127 9.62 5.57 0.33
C PHE A 127 10.68 6.49 -0.32
N THR A 128 11.86 5.97 -0.64
CA THR A 128 12.88 6.78 -1.32
C THR A 128 12.48 6.98 -2.78
N SER A 129 12.74 8.18 -3.32
CA SER A 129 12.44 8.49 -4.73
C SER A 129 13.45 7.90 -5.72
N SER A 130 14.45 7.17 -5.23
CA SER A 130 15.48 6.52 -6.03
C SER A 130 15.96 5.23 -5.38
N SER A 131 16.24 4.22 -6.19
CA SER A 131 16.88 2.96 -5.79
C SER A 131 18.42 3.04 -5.77
N GLN A 132 19.00 4.23 -5.99
CA GLN A 132 20.45 4.42 -5.97
C GLN A 132 21.03 4.16 -4.56
N PRO A 133 22.10 3.34 -4.44
CA PRO A 133 22.67 2.97 -3.13
C PRO A 133 23.03 4.15 -2.25
N GLN A 134 23.61 5.21 -2.82
CA GLN A 134 23.98 6.43 -2.10
C GLN A 134 22.79 7.19 -1.52
N VAL A 135 21.64 7.17 -2.22
CA VAL A 135 20.41 7.82 -1.74
C VAL A 135 19.83 7.01 -0.58
N ILE A 136 19.79 5.69 -0.73
CA ILE A 136 19.32 4.77 0.31
C ILE A 136 20.20 4.91 1.56
N GLU A 137 21.53 4.95 1.41
CA GLU A 137 22.44 5.05 2.55
C GLU A 137 22.34 6.40 3.27
N LYS A 138 22.22 7.50 2.52
CA LYS A 138 21.96 8.83 3.08
C LYS A 138 20.65 8.84 3.89
N TRP A 139 19.60 8.23 3.36
CA TRP A 139 18.31 8.09 4.06
C TRP A 139 18.46 7.29 5.36
N ARG A 140 19.12 6.14 5.32
CA ARG A 140 19.35 5.28 6.50
C ARG A 140 20.11 6.03 7.59
N SER A 141 21.22 6.68 7.23
CA SER A 141 22.05 7.43 8.17
C SER A 141 21.28 8.61 8.78
N THR A 142 20.57 9.40 7.97
CA THR A 142 19.76 10.54 8.43
C THR A 142 18.65 10.10 9.36
N THR A 143 17.92 9.05 8.99
CA THR A 143 16.81 8.51 9.77
C THR A 143 17.27 7.96 11.11
N MET A 144 18.37 7.19 11.12
CA MET A 144 18.94 6.65 12.34
C MET A 144 19.40 7.79 13.26
N HIS A 145 20.10 8.80 12.72
CA HIS A 145 20.51 9.96 13.49
C HIS A 145 19.32 10.68 14.16
N LEU A 146 18.24 10.94 13.41
CA LEU A 146 17.02 11.52 13.96
C LEU A 146 16.37 10.64 15.03
N ALA A 147 16.32 9.32 14.82
CA ALA A 147 15.74 8.37 15.78
C ALA A 147 16.52 8.34 17.09
N MET A 148 17.85 8.46 17.03
CA MET A 148 18.72 8.52 18.21
C MET A 148 18.51 9.79 19.03
N GLU A 149 18.17 10.91 18.39
CA GLU A 149 17.91 12.19 19.06
C GLU A 149 16.46 12.35 19.53
N ALA A 150 15.53 11.58 18.97
CA ALA A 150 14.10 11.70 19.20
C ALA A 150 13.47 10.37 19.69
N PRO A 151 13.25 10.20 21.00
CA PRO A 151 12.67 8.98 21.57
C PRO A 151 11.31 8.59 20.96
N TYR A 152 10.48 9.59 20.62
CA TYR A 152 9.20 9.36 19.96
C TYR A 152 9.36 8.75 18.56
N LEU A 153 10.36 9.17 17.80
CA LEU A 153 10.63 8.64 16.47
C LEU A 153 11.13 7.21 16.59
N LEU A 154 12.08 6.93 17.49
CA LEU A 154 12.58 5.59 17.74
C LEU A 154 11.44 4.59 18.02
N GLN A 155 10.52 4.93 18.93
CA GLN A 155 9.34 4.11 19.22
C GLN A 155 8.42 3.96 18.01
N ALA A 156 8.26 5.01 17.19
CA ALA A 156 7.45 4.95 15.98
C ALA A 156 8.04 3.96 14.96
N ILE A 157 9.37 3.97 14.79
CA ILE A 157 10.08 3.02 13.90
C ILE A 157 9.88 1.59 14.39
N THR A 158 10.05 1.34 15.70
CA THR A 158 9.82 0.02 16.29
C THR A 158 8.38 -0.44 16.08
N TYR A 159 7.41 0.45 16.29
CA TYR A 159 5.99 0.17 16.03
C TYR A 159 5.75 -0.24 14.57
N ALA A 160 6.30 0.50 13.60
CA ALA A 160 6.21 0.18 12.18
C ALA A 160 6.80 -1.20 11.85
N GLY A 161 8.01 -1.48 12.36
CA GLY A 161 8.67 -2.77 12.17
C GLY A 161 7.86 -3.95 12.74
N CYS A 162 7.26 -3.78 13.92
CA CYS A 162 6.39 -4.80 14.50
C CYS A 162 5.16 -5.05 13.62
N CYS A 163 4.51 -3.98 13.12
CA CYS A 163 3.34 -4.12 12.24
C CYS A 163 3.69 -4.93 10.98
N TYR A 164 4.85 -4.66 10.40
CA TYR A 164 5.33 -5.36 9.21
C TYR A 164 5.57 -6.85 9.46
N GLN A 165 6.29 -7.19 10.54
CA GLN A 165 6.55 -8.58 10.90
C GLN A 165 5.27 -9.37 11.20
N LEU A 166 4.34 -8.77 11.95
CA LEU A 166 3.08 -9.41 12.29
C LEU A 166 2.19 -9.62 11.06
N PHE A 167 2.18 -8.69 10.10
CA PHE A 167 1.41 -8.83 8.86
C PHE A 167 1.82 -10.06 8.05
N PHE A 168 3.12 -10.33 7.96
CA PHE A 168 3.66 -11.50 7.25
C PHE A 168 3.79 -12.75 8.12
N GLY A 169 3.45 -12.67 9.41
CA GLY A 169 3.47 -13.80 10.33
C GLY A 169 4.82 -14.19 10.88
N SER A 170 5.83 -13.33 10.77
CA SER A 170 7.13 -13.54 11.43
C SER A 170 7.13 -13.09 12.89
N GLY A 171 6.14 -12.28 13.30
CA GLY A 171 5.98 -11.82 14.68
C GLY A 171 5.27 -12.83 15.59
N ASP A 172 5.57 -12.77 16.88
CA ASP A 172 5.01 -13.60 17.94
C ASP A 172 4.29 -12.75 19.02
N HIS A 173 4.04 -13.35 20.19
CA HIS A 173 3.42 -12.63 21.31
C HIS A 173 4.28 -11.49 21.88
N SER A 174 5.62 -11.59 21.87
CA SER A 174 6.48 -10.48 22.31
C SER A 174 6.41 -9.34 21.30
N THR A 175 6.40 -9.67 20.01
CA THR A 175 6.28 -8.69 18.92
C THR A 175 4.96 -7.90 19.03
N GLU A 176 3.84 -8.58 19.31
CA GLU A 176 2.55 -7.91 19.50
C GLU A 176 2.52 -7.02 20.75
N PHE A 177 3.11 -7.49 21.87
CA PHE A 177 3.24 -6.66 23.07
C PHE A 177 4.10 -5.42 22.80
N LEU A 178 5.23 -5.59 22.12
CA LEU A 178 6.12 -4.52 21.74
C LEU A 178 5.46 -3.53 20.77
N ARG A 179 4.65 -4.01 19.82
CA ARG A 179 3.84 -3.16 18.92
C ARG A 179 2.94 -2.23 19.71
N LEU A 180 2.14 -2.78 20.63
CA LEU A 180 1.18 -2.03 21.44
C LEU A 180 1.89 -1.04 22.36
N ASN A 181 2.98 -1.46 23.00
CA ASN A 181 3.77 -0.61 23.88
C ASN A 181 4.42 0.54 23.10
N SER A 182 5.06 0.25 21.96
CA SER A 182 5.73 1.24 21.12
C SER A 182 4.72 2.24 20.56
N HIS A 183 3.55 1.79 20.10
CA HIS A 183 2.45 2.67 19.68
C HIS A 183 2.02 3.64 20.79
N HIS A 184 1.83 3.12 22.01
CA HIS A 184 1.44 3.95 23.16
C HIS A 184 2.52 4.98 23.53
N GLU A 185 3.78 4.54 23.61
CA GLU A 185 4.90 5.41 23.96
C GLU A 185 5.17 6.46 22.87
N THR A 186 5.01 6.13 21.58
CA THR A 186 5.08 7.14 20.51
C THR A 186 4.05 8.25 20.72
N ILE A 187 2.77 7.92 20.94
CA ILE A 187 1.72 8.94 21.13
C ILE A 187 2.02 9.82 22.35
N LYS A 188 2.44 9.19 23.46
CA LYS A 188 2.78 9.88 24.71
C LYS A 188 3.97 10.82 24.50
N TYR A 189 5.07 10.33 23.94
CA TYR A 189 6.27 11.13 23.72
C TYR A 189 6.07 12.23 22.67
N VAL A 190 5.31 11.99 21.60
CA VAL A 190 4.94 13.05 20.65
C VAL A 190 4.13 14.14 21.37
N ARG A 191 3.14 13.76 22.18
CA ARG A 191 2.33 14.72 22.95
C ARG A 191 3.18 15.55 23.90
N ASP A 192 4.02 14.92 24.69
CA ASP A 192 4.89 15.61 25.66
C ASP A 192 5.86 16.57 24.95
N ALA A 193 6.42 16.12 23.82
CA ALA A 193 7.33 16.94 23.03
C ALA A 193 6.61 18.12 22.37
N LEU A 194 5.36 17.96 21.90
CA LEU A 194 4.53 19.05 21.39
C LEU A 194 4.21 20.11 22.45
N TYR A 195 3.93 19.69 23.68
CA TYR A 195 3.73 20.63 24.80
C TYR A 195 5.02 21.38 25.14
N THR A 196 6.14 20.66 25.21
CA THR A 196 7.45 21.24 25.58
C THR A 196 7.95 22.20 24.50
N SER A 197 7.67 21.94 23.23
CA SER A 197 8.06 22.82 22.12
C SER A 197 7.11 23.99 21.89
N ASN A 198 6.13 24.21 22.78
CA ASN A 198 5.08 25.23 22.64
C ASN A 198 4.36 25.14 21.27
N GLY A 199 4.13 23.92 20.79
CA GLY A 199 3.47 23.65 19.51
C GLY A 199 4.36 23.76 18.27
N VAL A 200 5.67 24.02 18.40
CA VAL A 200 6.61 23.97 17.27
C VAL A 200 6.85 22.52 16.87
N ILE A 201 6.64 22.20 15.59
CA ILE A 201 6.72 20.83 15.07
C ILE A 201 8.07 20.57 14.40
N SER A 202 8.86 19.65 14.95
CA SER A 202 10.09 19.16 14.33
C SER A 202 9.80 18.15 13.21
N ASP A 203 10.78 17.92 12.34
CA ASP A 203 10.67 16.91 11.28
C ASP A 203 10.53 15.50 11.86
N ALA A 204 11.25 15.20 12.94
CA ALA A 204 11.13 13.92 13.65
C ALA A 204 9.72 13.71 14.22
N MET A 205 9.07 14.77 14.74
CA MET A 205 7.68 14.68 15.21
C MET A 205 6.73 14.39 14.05
N LEU A 206 6.86 15.14 12.94
CA LEU A 206 6.04 14.90 11.73
C LEU A 206 6.19 13.48 11.22
N MET A 207 7.43 12.98 11.16
CA MET A 207 7.72 11.62 10.72
C MET A 207 7.07 10.58 11.64
N SER A 208 7.09 10.80 12.96
CA SER A 208 6.45 9.91 13.93
C SER A 208 4.93 9.87 13.77
N ILE A 209 4.31 11.04 13.55
CA ILE A 209 2.87 11.14 13.31
C ILE A 209 2.50 10.51 11.96
N ALA A 210 3.34 10.66 10.93
CA ALA A 210 3.16 10.00 9.63
C ALA A 210 3.21 8.48 9.76
N ILE A 211 4.16 7.95 10.52
CA ILE A 211 4.26 6.52 10.81
C ILE A 211 3.00 6.01 11.52
N LEU A 212 2.51 6.73 12.55
CA LEU A 212 1.25 6.42 13.23
C LEU A 212 0.04 6.46 12.28
N GLY A 213 0.06 7.33 11.26
CA GLY A 213 -1.01 7.46 10.28
C GLY A 213 -1.07 6.31 9.28
N VAL A 214 0.07 5.87 8.76
CA VAL A 214 0.11 4.84 7.70
C VAL A 214 0.15 3.41 8.26
N HIS A 215 0.36 3.24 9.56
CA HIS A 215 0.33 1.93 10.25
C HIS A 215 -0.85 1.85 11.21
N SER A 216 -1.75 0.89 10.97
CA SER A 216 -2.96 0.77 11.79
C SER A 216 -2.70 0.19 13.17
N SER A 217 -3.37 0.74 14.19
CA SER A 217 -3.44 0.10 15.51
C SER A 217 -4.15 -1.27 15.45
N SER A 218 -4.98 -1.49 14.43
CA SER A 218 -5.67 -2.76 14.16
C SER A 218 -5.00 -3.49 13.00
N LEU A 219 -4.37 -4.63 13.27
CA LEU A 219 -3.72 -5.40 12.21
C LEU A 219 -4.77 -6.01 11.27
N PRO A 220 -4.60 -5.87 9.95
CA PRO A 220 -5.41 -6.62 9.00
C PRO A 220 -5.12 -8.13 9.13
N PRO A 221 -5.99 -9.00 8.57
CA PRO A 221 -5.74 -10.43 8.54
C PRO A 221 -4.34 -10.72 8.00
N GLN A 222 -3.61 -11.61 8.67
CA GLN A 222 -2.27 -12.02 8.25
C GLN A 222 -2.29 -12.49 6.79
N GLN A 223 -1.36 -11.99 5.99
CA GLN A 223 -1.24 -12.37 4.58
C GLN A 223 0.07 -13.12 4.34
N ARG A 224 0.01 -14.12 3.47
CA ARG A 224 1.23 -14.70 2.90
C ARG A 224 1.72 -13.76 1.80
N PRO A 225 3.03 -13.43 1.77
CA PRO A 225 3.57 -12.66 0.65
C PRO A 225 3.23 -13.32 -0.68
N ARG A 226 2.79 -12.52 -1.67
CA ARG A 226 2.46 -13.04 -3.00
C ARG A 226 3.70 -13.34 -3.84
N ALA A 227 4.82 -12.72 -3.54
CA ALA A 227 6.10 -12.87 -4.22
C ALA A 227 7.25 -12.91 -3.21
N GLN A 228 8.45 -13.27 -3.66
CA GLN A 228 9.66 -13.36 -2.82
C GLN A 228 10.49 -12.07 -2.82
N ASP A 229 10.12 -11.05 -3.60
CA ASP A 229 10.88 -9.80 -3.72
C ASP A 229 10.34 -8.71 -2.79
N THR A 230 11.25 -7.99 -2.12
CA THR A 230 10.94 -6.99 -1.09
C THR A 230 9.96 -5.91 -1.57
N MET A 231 10.02 -5.49 -2.83
CA MET A 231 9.13 -4.45 -3.38
C MET A 231 7.67 -4.90 -3.42
N SER A 232 7.41 -6.15 -3.84
CA SER A 232 6.06 -6.71 -3.82
C SER A 232 5.52 -6.86 -2.38
N HIS A 233 6.40 -7.15 -1.42
CA HIS A 233 6.01 -7.20 -0.01
C HIS A 233 5.58 -5.82 0.51
N ASP A 234 6.34 -4.77 0.21
CA ASP A 234 5.99 -3.42 0.66
C ASP A 234 4.67 -2.94 0.06
N ASN A 235 4.46 -3.20 -1.23
CA ASN A 235 3.17 -2.90 -1.87
C ASN A 235 2.03 -3.71 -1.25
N ASP A 236 2.21 -5.01 -1.01
CA ASP A 236 1.20 -5.85 -0.36
C ASP A 236 0.86 -5.35 1.06
N PHE A 237 1.87 -4.94 1.83
CA PHE A 237 1.71 -4.40 3.18
C PHE A 237 0.95 -3.08 3.17
N TYR A 238 1.48 -2.05 2.50
CA TYR A 238 0.93 -0.68 2.58
C TYR A 238 -0.41 -0.53 1.88
N SER A 239 -0.70 -1.33 0.85
CA SER A 239 -2.03 -1.35 0.23
C SER A 239 -3.09 -2.03 1.09
N SER A 240 -2.69 -2.87 2.05
CA SER A 240 -3.58 -3.58 2.97
C SER A 240 -3.82 -2.87 4.30
N GLN A 241 -3.02 -1.85 4.63
CA GLN A 241 -3.15 -1.15 5.91
C GLN A 241 -4.33 -0.17 5.88
N PRO A 242 -5.27 -0.24 6.84
CA PRO A 242 -6.21 0.85 7.04
C PRO A 242 -5.50 2.03 7.72
N TRP A 243 -5.43 3.16 7.04
CA TRP A 243 -4.75 4.35 7.56
C TRP A 243 -5.55 5.01 8.70
N ASP A 244 -4.85 5.51 9.72
CA ASP A 244 -5.47 6.27 10.81
C ASP A 244 -5.69 7.72 10.39
N GLN A 245 -6.94 8.05 10.07
CA GLN A 245 -7.30 9.36 9.56
C GLN A 245 -7.00 10.50 10.54
N THR A 246 -6.98 10.24 11.85
CA THR A 246 -6.67 11.28 12.85
C THR A 246 -5.23 11.73 12.71
N HIS A 247 -4.31 10.77 12.61
CA HIS A 247 -2.89 11.05 12.42
C HIS A 247 -2.59 11.59 11.02
N ILE A 248 -3.24 11.08 9.96
CA ILE A 248 -3.12 11.62 8.59
C ILE A 248 -3.53 13.09 8.57
N ASN A 249 -4.70 13.44 9.12
CA ASN A 249 -5.15 14.83 9.21
C ASN A 249 -4.18 15.71 10.02
N ALA A 250 -3.60 15.17 11.09
CA ALA A 250 -2.60 15.90 11.89
C ALA A 250 -1.31 16.17 11.10
N VAL A 251 -0.79 15.20 10.34
CA VAL A 251 0.38 15.40 9.47
C VAL A 251 0.15 16.49 8.44
N LEU A 252 -1.00 16.45 7.74
CA LEU A 252 -1.33 17.46 6.74
C LEU A 252 -1.50 18.85 7.38
N LEU A 253 -2.18 18.94 8.53
CA LEU A 253 -2.34 20.19 9.26
C LEU A 253 -1.00 20.77 9.73
N PHE A 254 -0.16 19.95 10.35
CA PHE A 254 1.12 20.40 10.89
C PHE A 254 2.13 20.76 9.80
N THR A 255 2.16 20.01 8.70
CA THR A 255 2.95 20.38 7.51
C THR A 255 2.51 21.72 6.97
N LYS A 256 1.20 21.97 6.87
CA LYS A 256 0.67 23.28 6.44
C LYS A 256 1.10 24.39 7.40
N ARG A 257 1.03 24.17 8.71
CA ARG A 257 1.46 25.15 9.74
C ARG A 257 2.97 25.43 9.70
N LYS A 258 3.78 24.43 9.33
CA LYS A 258 5.24 24.57 9.19
C LYS A 258 5.64 25.42 7.97
N GLY A 259 4.72 25.61 7.01
CA GLY A 259 4.95 26.38 5.78
C GLY A 259 4.80 25.55 4.49
N GLY A 260 4.27 24.33 4.58
CA GLY A 260 4.12 23.42 3.44
C GLY A 260 5.33 22.50 3.27
N LEU A 261 5.32 21.69 2.19
CA LEU A 261 6.34 20.66 1.94
C LEU A 261 7.77 21.23 1.89
N GLU A 262 7.95 22.44 1.33
CA GLU A 262 9.26 23.08 1.21
C GLU A 262 9.90 23.45 2.56
N SER A 263 9.09 23.57 3.62
CA SER A 263 9.58 23.86 4.98
C SER A 263 10.16 22.65 5.71
N ILE A 264 10.02 21.45 5.12
CA ILE A 264 10.56 20.20 5.67
C ILE A 264 12.01 20.05 5.21
N MET A 265 12.92 19.88 6.17
CA MET A 265 14.36 19.77 5.92
C MET A 265 14.75 18.35 5.48
N VAL A 266 14.07 17.34 6.02
CA VAL A 266 14.29 15.94 5.64
C VAL A 266 13.58 15.65 4.31
N GLU A 267 14.36 15.55 3.23
CA GLU A 267 13.88 15.36 1.85
C GLU A 267 12.94 14.14 1.70
N ASP A 268 13.31 13.01 2.30
CA ASP A 268 12.52 11.79 2.23
C ASP A 268 11.21 11.87 3.03
N LEU A 269 11.18 12.63 4.14
CA LEU A 269 9.94 12.92 4.87
C LEU A 269 9.00 13.78 4.02
N ARG A 270 9.53 14.73 3.26
CA ARG A 270 8.76 15.49 2.28
C ARG A 270 8.12 14.55 1.24
N GLY A 271 8.90 13.58 0.75
CA GLY A 271 8.41 12.52 -0.13
C GLY A 271 7.28 11.70 0.50
N MET A 272 7.48 11.23 1.74
CA MET A 272 6.48 10.46 2.50
C MET A 272 5.17 11.24 2.69
N ILE A 273 5.24 12.52 3.08
CA ILE A 273 4.04 13.35 3.27
C ILE A 273 3.33 13.61 1.94
N ASN A 274 4.07 13.78 0.84
CA ASN A 274 3.47 13.88 -0.49
C ASN A 274 2.74 12.59 -0.90
N VAL A 275 3.32 11.41 -0.61
CA VAL A 275 2.64 10.12 -0.81
C VAL A 275 1.34 10.06 0.00
N ILE A 276 1.41 10.42 1.29
CA ILE A 276 0.24 10.46 2.17
C ILE A 276 -0.86 11.38 1.61
N ASP A 277 -0.50 12.60 1.23
CA ASP A 277 -1.48 13.59 0.74
C ASP A 277 -2.14 13.15 -0.56
N VAL A 278 -1.36 12.64 -1.53
CA VAL A 278 -1.90 12.14 -2.80
C VAL A 278 -2.78 10.91 -2.59
N GLN A 279 -2.36 9.97 -1.74
CA GLN A 279 -3.10 8.73 -1.51
C GLN A 279 -4.40 8.97 -0.74
N ASP A 280 -4.38 9.79 0.31
CA ASP A 280 -5.61 10.25 0.99
C ASP A 280 -6.56 10.97 0.01
N SER A 281 -5.97 11.80 -0.87
CA SER A 281 -6.73 12.54 -1.86
C SER A 281 -7.36 11.65 -2.93
N LEU A 282 -6.68 10.58 -3.35
CA LEU A 282 -7.22 9.55 -4.23
C LEU A 282 -8.43 8.86 -3.58
N GLY A 283 -8.33 8.48 -2.30
CA GLY A 283 -9.42 7.79 -1.59
C GLY A 283 -10.75 8.56 -1.57
N THR A 284 -10.67 9.89 -1.65
CA THR A 284 -11.82 10.81 -1.62
C THR A 284 -12.03 11.59 -2.93
N LEU A 285 -11.21 11.32 -3.96
CA LEU A 285 -11.17 12.03 -5.24
C LEU A 285 -11.07 13.57 -5.12
N ARG A 286 -10.41 14.06 -4.06
CA ARG A 286 -10.20 15.49 -3.81
C ARG A 286 -8.86 15.96 -4.40
N LYS A 287 -8.71 17.28 -4.54
CA LYS A 287 -7.41 17.87 -4.86
C LYS A 287 -6.42 17.67 -3.69
N PRO A 288 -5.16 17.27 -3.94
CA PRO A 288 -4.12 17.24 -2.93
C PRO A 288 -3.90 18.60 -2.26
N THR A 289 -3.49 18.54 -1.00
CA THR A 289 -3.29 19.70 -0.12
C THR A 289 -2.06 20.52 -0.54
N PHE A 290 -0.99 19.83 -0.93
CA PHE A 290 0.29 20.45 -1.24
C PHE A 290 0.57 20.45 -2.75
N PRO A 291 1.24 21.49 -3.28
CA PRO A 291 1.78 21.43 -4.62
C PRO A 291 2.91 20.41 -4.70
N LEU A 292 3.16 19.88 -5.90
CA LEU A 292 4.29 19.00 -6.14
C LEU A 292 5.62 19.75 -5.96
N PRO A 293 6.65 19.12 -5.39
CA PRO A 293 7.97 19.73 -5.22
C PRO A 293 8.71 19.89 -6.56
N VAL A 294 8.39 19.05 -7.55
CA VAL A 294 8.99 19.07 -8.89
C VAL A 294 7.87 19.06 -9.92
N SER A 295 8.04 19.84 -10.99
CA SER A 295 7.11 19.84 -12.13
C SER A 295 7.06 18.46 -12.78
N THR A 296 5.84 17.92 -12.97
CA THR A 296 5.60 16.64 -13.66
C THR A 296 6.20 16.65 -15.07
N THR A 297 6.14 17.78 -15.78
CA THR A 297 6.74 17.92 -17.11
C THR A 297 8.25 17.70 -17.09
N THR A 298 8.95 18.29 -16.12
CA THR A 298 10.41 18.13 -15.98
C THR A 298 10.77 16.68 -15.66
N ALA A 299 10.01 16.02 -14.79
CA ALA A 299 10.23 14.61 -14.44
C ALA A 299 9.97 13.67 -15.64
N ILE A 300 8.95 13.95 -16.46
CA ILE A 300 8.71 13.20 -17.70
C ILE A 300 9.83 13.43 -18.72
N GLN A 301 10.31 14.66 -18.86
CA GLN A 301 11.42 14.97 -19.77
C GLN A 301 12.70 14.21 -19.40
N SER A 302 12.98 14.04 -18.11
CA SER A 302 14.20 13.34 -17.66
C SER A 302 14.17 11.84 -17.99
N ILE A 303 13.01 11.18 -17.95
CA ILE A 303 12.88 9.79 -18.39
C ILE A 303 12.88 9.69 -19.92
N CYS A 304 12.19 10.60 -20.61
CA CYS A 304 12.17 10.64 -22.08
C CYS A 304 13.55 10.93 -22.68
N ALA A 305 14.43 11.64 -21.96
CA ALA A 305 15.80 11.91 -22.38
C ALA A 305 16.61 10.62 -22.60
N LYS A 306 16.26 9.53 -21.90
CA LYS A 306 16.92 8.21 -22.01
C LYS A 306 16.44 7.39 -23.21
N TRP A 307 15.38 7.83 -23.90
CA TRP A 307 14.86 7.09 -25.05
C TRP A 307 15.76 7.23 -26.27
N SER A 308 15.96 6.12 -26.98
CA SER A 308 16.60 6.11 -28.30
C SER A 308 15.79 6.92 -29.33
N PRO A 309 16.44 7.44 -30.39
CA PRO A 309 15.74 8.14 -31.48
C PRO A 309 14.61 7.31 -32.10
N ASP A 310 14.82 6.00 -32.24
CA ASP A 310 13.83 5.08 -32.80
C ASP A 310 12.59 4.95 -31.92
N ARG A 311 12.79 4.84 -30.59
CA ARG A 311 11.68 4.77 -29.64
C ARG A 311 10.88 6.08 -29.66
N ARG A 312 11.54 7.23 -29.70
CA ARG A 312 10.87 8.54 -29.84
C ARG A 312 10.03 8.62 -31.11
N ARG A 313 10.56 8.14 -32.25
CA ARG A 313 9.82 8.10 -33.53
C ARG A 313 8.58 7.20 -33.44
N LYS A 314 8.74 5.98 -32.90
CA LYS A 314 7.62 5.04 -32.70
C LYS A 314 6.55 5.65 -31.80
N PHE A 315 6.95 6.23 -30.67
CA PHE A 315 6.05 6.90 -29.74
C PHE A 315 5.30 8.06 -30.41
N ALA A 316 6.00 8.91 -31.18
CA ALA A 316 5.39 10.03 -31.89
C ALA A 316 4.39 9.59 -32.99
N SER A 317 4.59 8.42 -33.59
CA SER A 317 3.68 7.84 -34.58
C SER A 317 2.46 7.14 -34.00
N ARG A 318 2.39 6.98 -32.66
CA ARG A 318 1.29 6.28 -31.98
C ARG A 318 -0.02 7.05 -32.15
N GLN A 319 -1.09 6.33 -32.45
CA GLN A 319 -2.44 6.88 -32.43
C GLN A 319 -2.87 7.18 -31.00
N ASN A 320 -3.48 8.35 -30.78
CA ASN A 320 -4.05 8.73 -29.49
C ASN A 320 -5.58 8.81 -29.62
N GLY A 321 -6.28 7.89 -28.95
CA GLY A 321 -7.73 7.77 -28.92
C GLY A 321 -8.41 8.86 -28.08
N PHE A 322 -7.66 9.61 -27.27
CA PHE A 322 -8.18 10.74 -26.49
C PHE A 322 -8.25 12.05 -27.28
N LYS A 323 -8.01 12.05 -28.60
CA LYS A 323 -8.10 13.26 -29.43
C LYS A 323 -9.47 13.94 -29.38
N CYS A 324 -10.54 13.19 -29.10
CA CYS A 324 -11.89 13.73 -28.87
C CYS A 324 -11.94 14.75 -27.73
N LEU A 325 -10.99 14.72 -26.78
CA LEU A 325 -10.89 15.72 -25.73
C LEU A 325 -10.51 17.11 -26.26
N LEU A 326 -9.86 17.22 -27.42
CA LEU A 326 -9.49 18.52 -27.98
C LEU A 326 -10.71 19.33 -28.46
N GLU A 327 -11.88 18.71 -28.53
CA GLU A 327 -13.13 19.33 -28.97
C GLU A 327 -13.99 19.86 -27.81
N ILE A 328 -13.56 19.65 -26.56
CA ILE A 328 -14.34 20.01 -25.37
C ILE A 328 -13.59 20.97 -24.45
N ASP A 329 -14.34 21.74 -23.65
CA ASP A 329 -13.78 22.66 -22.67
C ASP A 329 -12.93 21.92 -21.60
N GLY A 330 -11.74 22.45 -21.33
CA GLY A 330 -10.77 21.83 -20.42
C GLY A 330 -10.09 20.55 -20.93
N GLY A 331 -10.45 20.08 -22.13
CA GLY A 331 -9.95 18.80 -22.62
C GLY A 331 -8.49 18.81 -23.08
N GLU A 332 -7.91 19.97 -23.38
CA GLU A 332 -6.48 20.10 -23.72
C GLU A 332 -5.56 19.67 -22.56
N ASP A 333 -5.86 20.11 -21.34
CA ASP A 333 -5.07 19.74 -20.16
C ASP A 333 -5.14 18.23 -19.88
N LEU A 334 -6.33 17.65 -20.06
CA LEU A 334 -6.55 16.22 -19.89
C LEU A 334 -5.87 15.41 -21.00
N PHE A 335 -5.92 15.88 -22.25
CA PHE A 335 -5.19 15.29 -23.37
C PHE A 335 -3.67 15.31 -23.13
N ASN A 336 -3.14 16.44 -22.66
CA ASN A 336 -1.73 16.58 -22.32
C ASN A 336 -1.33 15.64 -21.17
N LEU A 337 -2.20 15.46 -20.17
CA LEU A 337 -2.00 14.47 -19.11
C LEU A 337 -1.92 13.04 -19.66
N THR A 338 -2.83 12.63 -20.56
CA THR A 338 -2.77 11.29 -21.17
C THR A 338 -1.46 11.05 -21.92
N THR A 339 -0.95 12.07 -22.60
CA THR A 339 0.34 11.99 -23.31
C THR A 339 1.49 11.76 -22.33
N ARG A 340 1.51 12.47 -21.20
CA ARG A 340 2.51 12.26 -20.13
C ARG A 340 2.41 10.87 -19.50
N ILE A 341 1.20 10.36 -19.29
CA ILE A 341 0.98 8.99 -18.79
C ILE A 341 1.52 7.98 -19.80
N CYS A 342 1.24 8.14 -21.09
CA CYS A 342 1.80 7.28 -22.13
C CYS A 342 3.34 7.28 -22.12
N SER A 343 3.98 8.43 -21.88
CA SER A 343 5.44 8.50 -21.72
C SER A 343 5.96 7.75 -20.50
N LEU A 344 5.26 7.82 -19.37
CA LEU A 344 5.60 7.00 -18.20
C LEU A 344 5.50 5.51 -18.53
N LEU A 345 4.40 5.07 -19.14
CA LEU A 345 4.18 3.67 -19.50
C LEU A 345 5.24 3.17 -20.49
N GLU A 346 5.59 3.96 -21.51
CA GLU A 346 6.67 3.62 -22.46
C GLU A 346 8.04 3.48 -21.77
N SER A 347 8.32 4.33 -20.77
CA SER A 347 9.55 4.25 -19.98
C SER A 347 9.57 3.04 -19.05
N PHE A 348 8.41 2.65 -18.53
CA PHE A 348 8.25 1.43 -17.76
C PHE A 348 8.41 0.18 -18.64
N ASP A 349 7.82 0.16 -19.84
CA ASP A 349 8.02 -0.90 -20.84
C ASP A 349 9.52 -1.04 -21.19
N LEU A 350 10.23 0.08 -21.38
CA LEU A 350 11.67 0.11 -21.62
C LEU A 350 12.46 -0.52 -20.44
N MET A 351 12.13 -0.14 -19.21
CA MET A 351 12.77 -0.69 -18.01
C MET A 351 12.57 -2.21 -17.91
N LEU A 352 11.37 -2.71 -18.22
CA LEU A 352 11.09 -4.15 -18.19
C LEU A 352 11.81 -4.91 -19.31
N GLN A 353 11.99 -4.30 -20.48
CA GLN A 353 12.65 -4.94 -21.63
C GLN A 353 14.18 -4.99 -21.48
N GLU A 354 14.79 -3.91 -20.99
CA GLU A 354 16.25 -3.74 -20.96
C GLU A 354 16.84 -3.89 -19.55
N GLY A 355 15.99 -3.99 -18.52
CA GLY A 355 16.41 -4.12 -17.13
C GLY A 355 17.34 -2.97 -16.70
N PRO A 356 18.44 -3.27 -15.98
CA PRO A 356 19.41 -2.25 -15.55
C PRO A 356 20.03 -1.43 -16.70
N GLN A 357 20.07 -1.97 -17.93
CA GLN A 357 20.68 -1.29 -19.08
C GLN A 357 19.84 -0.11 -19.59
N SER A 358 18.55 -0.09 -19.28
CA SER A 358 17.67 1.05 -19.58
C SER A 358 18.11 2.36 -18.90
N GLY A 359 18.90 2.25 -17.83
CA GLY A 359 19.24 3.35 -16.93
C GLY A 359 18.02 3.93 -16.20
N MET A 360 16.86 3.27 -16.24
CA MET A 360 15.65 3.67 -15.54
C MET A 360 15.71 3.24 -14.08
N ASP A 361 15.18 4.10 -13.20
CA ASP A 361 15.05 3.84 -11.78
C ASP A 361 13.56 3.59 -11.48
N PHE A 362 13.23 2.41 -10.96
CA PHE A 362 11.86 2.02 -10.71
C PHE A 362 11.18 2.93 -9.68
N ASN A 363 11.84 3.23 -8.56
CA ASN A 363 11.30 4.11 -7.53
C ASN A 363 11.02 5.51 -8.09
N PHE A 364 11.85 5.96 -9.03
CA PHE A 364 11.63 7.22 -9.73
C PHE A 364 10.41 7.17 -10.67
N LEU A 365 10.20 6.06 -11.40
CA LEU A 365 8.98 5.87 -12.21
C LEU A 365 7.72 5.83 -11.33
N VAL A 366 7.78 5.18 -10.16
CA VAL A 366 6.69 5.16 -9.18
C VAL A 366 6.43 6.57 -8.62
N ALA A 367 7.47 7.39 -8.38
CA ALA A 367 7.30 8.78 -7.99
C ALA A 367 6.61 9.61 -9.09
N ILE A 368 7.01 9.46 -10.36
CA ILE A 368 6.36 10.13 -11.50
C ILE A 368 4.90 9.72 -11.65
N ARG A 369 4.58 8.43 -11.45
CA ARG A 369 3.20 7.93 -11.41
C ARG A 369 2.36 8.71 -10.38
N ARG A 370 2.90 8.97 -9.19
CA ARG A 370 2.24 9.75 -8.14
C ARG A 370 2.08 11.22 -8.51
N TYR A 371 3.05 11.81 -9.22
CA TYR A 371 2.92 13.17 -9.75
C TYR A 371 1.81 13.28 -10.78
N LEU A 372 1.65 12.28 -11.65
CA LEU A 372 0.55 12.24 -12.62
C LEU A 372 -0.82 12.03 -11.94
N GLN A 373 -0.88 11.25 -10.85
CA GLN A 373 -2.09 11.13 -10.02
C GLN A 373 -2.45 12.47 -9.37
N HIS A 374 -1.46 13.20 -8.86
CA HIS A 374 -1.63 14.55 -8.33
C HIS A 374 -2.16 15.51 -9.39
N ASP A 375 -1.53 15.55 -10.57
CA ASP A 375 -1.97 16.37 -11.70
C ASP A 375 -3.44 16.07 -12.04
N ALA A 376 -3.80 14.78 -12.18
CA ALA A 376 -5.15 14.34 -12.50
C ALA A 376 -6.19 14.83 -11.49
N LEU A 377 -5.88 14.72 -10.19
CA LEU A 377 -6.73 15.21 -9.12
C LEU A 377 -6.80 16.74 -9.05
N SER A 378 -5.74 17.42 -9.49
CA SER A 378 -5.63 18.88 -9.49
C SER A 378 -6.27 19.58 -10.69
N LEU A 379 -6.57 18.84 -11.76
CA LEU A 379 -7.28 19.39 -12.92
C LEU A 379 -8.64 20.00 -12.52
N PRO A 380 -9.02 21.15 -13.10
CA PRO A 380 -10.33 21.75 -12.87
C PRO A 380 -11.47 20.79 -13.22
N LEU A 381 -12.58 20.90 -12.48
CA LEU A 381 -13.78 20.15 -12.78
C LEU A 381 -14.59 20.89 -13.86
N HIS A 382 -14.60 20.35 -15.07
CA HIS A 382 -15.46 20.83 -16.15
C HIS A 382 -16.82 20.12 -16.12
N ARG A 383 -17.84 20.77 -16.67
CA ARG A 383 -19.22 20.24 -16.72
C ARG A 383 -19.44 19.20 -17.82
N ASP A 384 -18.53 19.13 -18.78
CA ASP A 384 -18.63 18.19 -19.90
C ASP A 384 -18.56 16.73 -19.39
N PRO A 385 -19.57 15.88 -19.71
CA PRO A 385 -19.59 14.49 -19.26
C PRO A 385 -18.39 13.67 -19.76
N LEU A 386 -17.90 13.92 -20.98
CA LEU A 386 -16.73 13.24 -21.53
C LEU A 386 -15.46 13.62 -20.78
N HIS A 387 -15.30 14.90 -20.42
CA HIS A 387 -14.18 15.35 -19.58
C HIS A 387 -14.22 14.62 -18.22
N LYS A 388 -15.38 14.60 -17.57
CA LYS A 388 -15.58 13.93 -16.28
C LYS A 388 -15.30 12.43 -16.35
N LEU A 389 -15.83 11.74 -17.37
CA LEU A 389 -15.60 10.33 -17.63
C LEU A 389 -14.10 10.03 -17.78
N CYS A 390 -13.43 10.74 -18.71
CA CYS A 390 -12.01 10.53 -18.98
C CYS A 390 -11.15 10.80 -17.75
N ARG A 391 -11.40 11.91 -17.03
CA ARG A 391 -10.63 12.23 -15.81
C ARG A 391 -10.77 11.14 -14.76
N LEU A 392 -11.99 10.67 -14.48
CA LEU A 392 -12.23 9.60 -13.51
C LEU A 392 -11.60 8.28 -13.95
N ALA A 393 -11.75 7.91 -15.22
CA ALA A 393 -11.16 6.69 -15.77
C ALA A 393 -9.62 6.73 -15.74
N ILE A 394 -9.01 7.89 -16.02
CA ILE A 394 -7.55 8.10 -15.92
C ILE A 394 -7.07 7.98 -14.48
N ILE A 395 -7.74 8.63 -13.52
CA ILE A 395 -7.39 8.51 -12.09
C ILE A 395 -7.45 7.04 -11.66
N THR A 396 -8.54 6.36 -12.03
CA THR A 396 -8.78 4.95 -11.72
C THR A 396 -7.71 4.04 -12.32
N TYR A 397 -7.43 4.21 -13.62
CA TYR A 397 -6.36 3.49 -14.31
C TYR A 397 -5.01 3.72 -13.64
N MET A 398 -4.66 4.97 -13.32
CA MET A 398 -3.37 5.31 -12.74
C MET A 398 -3.18 4.76 -11.33
N ALA A 399 -4.24 4.56 -10.57
CA ALA A 399 -4.17 3.93 -9.26
C ALA A 399 -3.91 2.42 -9.31
N GLU A 400 -4.14 1.79 -10.45
CA GLU A 400 -3.97 0.35 -10.65
C GLU A 400 -2.91 -0.01 -11.70
N SER A 401 -2.32 0.98 -12.39
CA SER A 401 -1.26 0.79 -13.37
C SER A 401 0.12 0.59 -12.71
N ILE A 402 1.05 -0.05 -13.44
CA ILE A 402 2.41 -0.42 -13.01
C ILE A 402 2.39 -1.51 -11.92
N GLU A 403 1.84 -1.19 -10.75
CA GLU A 403 1.66 -2.12 -9.63
C GLU A 403 0.22 -2.02 -9.10
N PRO A 404 -0.68 -2.94 -9.51
CA PRO A 404 -2.05 -3.00 -9.00
C PRO A 404 -2.09 -3.25 -7.50
N SER A 405 -3.07 -2.66 -6.82
CA SER A 405 -3.24 -2.84 -5.37
C SER A 405 -3.62 -4.29 -5.04
N SER A 406 -3.01 -4.85 -4.01
CA SER A 406 -3.29 -6.22 -3.60
C SER A 406 -4.58 -6.35 -2.78
N ALA A 407 -5.00 -5.24 -2.16
CA ALA A 407 -6.13 -5.14 -1.26
C ALA A 407 -7.06 -3.96 -1.62
N GLN A 408 -8.27 -4.02 -1.07
CA GLN A 408 -9.23 -2.93 -1.19
C GLN A 408 -8.86 -1.76 -0.28
N TRP A 409 -9.01 -0.56 -0.81
CA TRP A 409 -8.81 0.68 -0.09
C TRP A 409 -9.85 1.71 -0.60
N PRO A 410 -10.07 2.84 0.10
CA PRO A 410 -11.21 3.72 -0.12
C PRO A 410 -11.41 4.18 -1.57
N LEU A 411 -10.33 4.33 -2.33
CA LEU A 411 -10.40 4.67 -3.76
C LEU A 411 -11.29 3.72 -4.54
N HIS A 412 -11.20 2.40 -4.33
CA HIS A 412 -11.92 1.43 -5.16
C HIS A 412 -13.43 1.67 -5.11
N ALA A 413 -13.99 1.88 -3.92
CA ALA A 413 -15.41 2.15 -3.74
C ALA A 413 -15.79 3.54 -4.30
N THR A 414 -15.00 4.57 -4.01
CA THR A 414 -15.30 5.95 -4.43
C THR A 414 -15.18 6.12 -5.94
N ALA A 415 -14.09 5.65 -6.54
CA ALA A 415 -13.77 5.80 -7.96
C ALA A 415 -14.67 4.94 -8.85
N SER A 416 -14.92 3.66 -8.49
CA SER A 416 -15.85 2.82 -9.26
C SER A 416 -17.26 3.40 -9.27
N LYS A 417 -17.77 3.87 -8.13
CA LYS A 417 -19.09 4.51 -8.08
C LYS A 417 -19.13 5.79 -8.90
N ALA A 418 -18.13 6.66 -8.78
CA ALA A 418 -18.08 7.91 -9.53
C ALA A 418 -17.98 7.66 -11.04
N LEU A 419 -17.19 6.67 -11.45
CA LEU A 419 -16.99 6.30 -12.85
C LEU A 419 -18.25 5.64 -13.44
N MET A 420 -18.93 4.77 -12.69
CA MET A 420 -20.25 4.23 -13.08
C MET A 420 -21.24 5.35 -13.41
N LEU A 421 -21.36 6.35 -12.53
CA LEU A 421 -22.28 7.47 -12.74
C LEU A 421 -21.88 8.31 -13.97
N ALA A 422 -20.58 8.48 -14.23
CA ALA A 422 -20.10 9.20 -15.41
C ALA A 422 -20.34 8.41 -16.71
N LEU A 423 -20.20 7.08 -16.68
CA LEU A 423 -20.54 6.20 -17.80
C LEU A 423 -22.03 6.28 -18.14
N ASP A 424 -22.90 6.13 -17.13
CA ASP A 424 -24.36 6.23 -17.29
C ASP A 424 -24.78 7.61 -17.83
N GLU A 425 -24.15 8.69 -17.38
CA GLU A 425 -24.35 10.04 -17.92
C GLU A 425 -23.95 10.14 -19.39
N CYS A 426 -22.79 9.58 -19.77
CA CYS A 426 -22.29 9.57 -21.15
C CYS A 426 -23.15 8.73 -22.10
N ASP A 427 -23.65 7.59 -21.62
CA ASP A 427 -24.53 6.70 -22.39
C ASP A 427 -25.86 7.38 -22.70
N LYS A 428 -26.46 8.09 -21.72
CA LYS A 428 -27.72 8.84 -21.92
C LYS A 428 -27.65 9.92 -22.99
N ILE A 429 -26.47 10.50 -23.22
CA ILE A 429 -26.25 11.54 -24.22
C ILE A 429 -25.60 11.02 -25.51
N GLY A 430 -25.60 9.70 -25.72
CA GLY A 430 -25.14 9.06 -26.95
C GLY A 430 -23.64 9.21 -27.20
N ILE A 431 -22.80 9.32 -26.16
CA ILE A 431 -21.34 9.24 -26.35
C ILE A 431 -20.94 7.81 -26.73
N GLY A 432 -21.61 6.78 -26.21
CA GLY A 432 -21.29 5.38 -26.52
C GLY A 432 -21.40 5.03 -28.00
N GLU A 433 -22.28 5.68 -28.76
CA GLU A 433 -22.36 5.50 -30.22
C GLU A 433 -21.20 6.18 -30.97
N ARG A 434 -20.69 7.29 -30.43
CA ARG A 434 -19.62 8.10 -31.03
C ARG A 434 -18.22 7.64 -30.65
N GLN A 435 -18.07 7.08 -29.45
CA GLN A 435 -16.80 6.69 -28.83
C GLN A 435 -16.90 5.31 -28.14
N PRO A 436 -17.33 4.25 -28.84
CA PRO A 436 -17.59 2.93 -28.23
C PRO A 436 -16.34 2.30 -27.62
N GLU A 437 -15.17 2.49 -28.23
CA GLU A 437 -13.90 1.92 -27.73
C GLU A 437 -13.46 2.60 -26.43
N LEU A 438 -13.66 3.92 -26.30
CA LEU A 438 -13.34 4.66 -25.09
C LEU A 438 -14.23 4.21 -23.92
N LEU A 439 -15.54 4.05 -24.17
CA LEU A 439 -16.46 3.57 -23.13
C LEU A 439 -16.16 2.14 -22.74
N THR A 440 -15.85 1.27 -23.72
CA THR A 440 -15.41 -0.10 -23.43
C THR A 440 -14.16 -0.10 -22.55
N TRP A 441 -13.15 0.70 -22.90
CA TRP A 441 -11.93 0.83 -22.09
C TRP A 441 -12.22 1.33 -20.66
N ALA A 442 -13.02 2.40 -20.52
CA ALA A 442 -13.37 2.96 -19.22
C ALA A 442 -14.20 1.98 -18.37
N THR A 443 -15.12 1.24 -18.98
CA THR A 443 -15.94 0.22 -18.31
C THR A 443 -15.08 -0.94 -17.83
N VAL A 444 -14.11 -1.43 -18.61
CA VAL A 444 -13.15 -2.47 -18.17
C VAL A 444 -12.31 -1.99 -16.98
N VAL A 445 -11.79 -0.76 -17.04
CA VAL A 445 -10.99 -0.17 -15.93
C VAL A 445 -11.84 -0.02 -14.67
N GLY A 446 -13.08 0.45 -14.79
CA GLY A 446 -14.02 0.59 -13.68
C GLY A 446 -14.41 -0.76 -13.07
N ALA A 447 -14.67 -1.76 -13.92
CA ALA A 447 -14.97 -3.13 -13.51
C ALA A 447 -13.83 -3.75 -12.70
N PHE A 448 -12.59 -3.62 -13.18
CA PHE A 448 -11.42 -4.11 -12.45
C PHE A 448 -11.26 -3.43 -11.08
N THR A 449 -11.55 -2.14 -11.02
CA THR A 449 -11.52 -1.36 -9.77
C THR A 449 -12.62 -1.80 -8.81
N ALA A 450 -13.76 -2.27 -9.34
CA ALA A 450 -14.89 -2.76 -8.58
C ALA A 450 -14.79 -4.23 -8.14
N ARG A 451 -13.69 -4.95 -8.44
CA ARG A 451 -13.53 -6.43 -8.41
C ARG A 451 -13.99 -7.19 -7.16
N ASP A 452 -14.07 -6.57 -5.99
CA ASP A 452 -14.68 -7.21 -4.80
C ASP A 452 -15.70 -6.28 -4.13
N THR A 453 -16.42 -5.51 -4.94
CA THR A 453 -17.52 -4.64 -4.51
C THR A 453 -18.81 -5.09 -5.19
N PRO A 454 -19.99 -4.79 -4.62
CA PRO A 454 -21.26 -5.08 -5.29
C PRO A 454 -21.43 -4.39 -6.66
N LEU A 455 -20.67 -3.32 -6.93
CA LEU A 455 -20.72 -2.61 -8.22
C LEU A 455 -20.11 -3.40 -9.37
N PHE A 456 -19.31 -4.44 -9.10
CA PHE A 456 -18.72 -5.28 -10.12
C PHE A 456 -19.78 -5.83 -11.10
N GLU A 457 -20.91 -6.28 -10.56
CA GLU A 457 -22.01 -6.85 -11.35
C GLU A 457 -22.61 -5.85 -12.33
N TRP A 458 -22.78 -4.60 -11.91
CA TRP A 458 -23.26 -3.54 -12.80
C TRP A 458 -22.32 -3.33 -13.99
N TYR A 459 -21.00 -3.33 -13.74
CA TYR A 459 -20.01 -3.19 -14.80
C TYR A 459 -20.01 -4.38 -15.77
N ILE A 460 -20.16 -5.61 -15.25
CA ILE A 460 -20.27 -6.81 -16.07
C ILE A 460 -21.52 -6.74 -16.94
N GLU A 461 -22.65 -6.33 -16.40
CA GLU A 461 -23.89 -6.14 -17.17
C GLU A 461 -23.71 -5.07 -18.26
N GLN A 462 -23.04 -3.97 -17.94
CA GLN A 462 -22.75 -2.92 -18.92
C GLN A 462 -21.86 -3.43 -20.05
N LEU A 463 -20.80 -4.18 -19.74
CA LEU A 463 -19.94 -4.82 -20.76
C LEU A 463 -20.72 -5.81 -21.62
N CYS A 464 -21.62 -6.61 -21.03
CA CYS A 464 -22.48 -7.54 -21.77
C CYS A 464 -23.42 -6.82 -22.73
N SER A 465 -23.80 -5.58 -22.42
CA SER A 465 -24.71 -4.79 -23.26
C SER A 465 -24.05 -4.33 -24.58
N TYR A 466 -22.73 -4.15 -24.59
CA TYR A 466 -21.99 -3.60 -25.71
C TYR A 466 -21.96 -4.53 -26.93
N PRO A 467 -22.14 -4.01 -28.16
CA PRO A 467 -22.19 -4.82 -29.38
C PRO A 467 -20.95 -5.69 -29.59
N PHE A 468 -19.77 -5.16 -29.24
CA PHE A 468 -18.50 -5.86 -29.40
C PHE A 468 -18.41 -7.12 -28.53
N THR A 469 -18.80 -7.02 -27.25
CA THR A 469 -18.89 -8.17 -26.34
C THR A 469 -19.90 -9.20 -26.83
N LYS A 470 -21.09 -8.74 -27.26
CA LYS A 470 -22.11 -9.61 -27.83
C LYS A 470 -21.59 -10.34 -29.07
N ALA A 471 -20.81 -9.69 -29.92
CA ALA A 471 -20.23 -10.33 -31.10
C ALA A 471 -19.21 -11.43 -30.76
N GLY A 472 -18.85 -11.60 -29.48
CA GLY A 472 -17.85 -12.58 -29.04
C GLY A 472 -16.43 -12.07 -29.19
N GLY A 473 -16.22 -10.75 -29.14
CA GLY A 473 -14.90 -10.12 -29.22
C GLY A 473 -13.90 -10.71 -28.21
N SER A 474 -12.69 -10.94 -28.68
CA SER A 474 -11.61 -11.51 -27.88
C SER A 474 -10.96 -10.48 -26.97
N TRP A 475 -10.34 -10.93 -25.87
CA TRP A 475 -9.54 -10.04 -25.02
C TRP A 475 -8.38 -9.40 -25.79
N ASP A 476 -7.73 -10.14 -26.70
CA ASP A 476 -6.60 -9.63 -27.49
C ASP A 476 -7.00 -8.42 -28.35
N GLU A 477 -8.20 -8.41 -28.92
CA GLU A 477 -8.74 -7.27 -29.67
C GLU A 477 -9.01 -6.07 -28.77
N VAL A 478 -9.59 -6.27 -27.57
CA VAL A 478 -9.79 -5.19 -26.58
C VAL A 478 -8.45 -4.62 -26.13
N GLN A 479 -7.48 -5.50 -25.89
CA GLN A 479 -6.13 -5.11 -25.49
C GLN A 479 -5.47 -4.29 -26.60
N GLN A 480 -5.59 -4.71 -27.87
CA GLN A 480 -5.08 -3.96 -29.02
C GLN A 480 -5.78 -2.60 -29.17
N GLN A 481 -7.11 -2.52 -28.98
CA GLN A 481 -7.84 -1.24 -28.99
C GLN A 481 -7.35 -0.30 -27.87
N SER A 482 -7.04 -0.86 -26.69
CA SER A 482 -6.51 -0.08 -25.56
C SER A 482 -5.17 0.59 -25.84
N GLU A 483 -4.41 0.13 -26.85
CA GLU A 483 -3.14 0.76 -27.25
C GLU A 483 -3.33 2.18 -27.80
N ARG A 484 -4.53 2.52 -28.28
CA ARG A 484 -4.86 3.90 -28.67
C ARG A 484 -5.12 4.79 -27.45
N TYR A 485 -5.54 4.19 -26.33
CA TYR A 485 -5.80 4.89 -25.07
C TYR A 485 -4.65 4.63 -24.09
N LEU A 486 -4.94 4.33 -22.82
CA LEU A 486 -3.95 3.87 -21.86
C LEU A 486 -3.91 2.34 -21.87
N VAL A 487 -2.74 1.79 -22.18
CA VAL A 487 -2.59 0.38 -22.51
C VAL A 487 -2.89 -0.54 -21.31
N LEU A 488 -3.65 -1.61 -21.55
CA LEU A 488 -3.94 -2.65 -20.55
C LEU A 488 -2.88 -3.77 -20.68
N LYS A 489 -1.75 -3.60 -20.02
CA LYS A 489 -0.60 -4.53 -20.07
C LYS A 489 -0.22 -5.06 -18.69
N TYR A 490 0.68 -6.04 -18.69
CA TYR A 490 1.27 -6.63 -17.48
C TYR A 490 0.20 -7.23 -16.55
N ARG A 491 0.47 -7.21 -15.25
CA ARG A 491 -0.47 -7.70 -14.23
C ARG A 491 -1.83 -6.99 -14.31
N HIS A 492 -1.84 -5.68 -14.55
CA HIS A 492 -3.08 -4.91 -14.72
C HIS A 492 -3.90 -5.44 -15.90
N GLY A 493 -3.28 -5.60 -17.08
CA GLY A 493 -3.92 -6.17 -18.26
C GLY A 493 -4.43 -7.61 -18.05
N GLN A 494 -3.65 -8.47 -17.40
CA GLN A 494 -4.09 -9.84 -17.07
C GLN A 494 -5.35 -9.85 -16.19
N LEU A 495 -5.43 -8.95 -15.21
CA LEU A 495 -6.58 -8.85 -14.32
C LEU A 495 -7.79 -8.26 -15.04
N CYS A 496 -7.61 -7.24 -15.89
CA CYS A 496 -8.66 -6.74 -16.77
C CYS A 496 -9.15 -7.80 -17.77
N GLY A 497 -8.27 -8.67 -18.25
CA GLY A 497 -8.65 -9.80 -19.11
C GLY A 497 -9.59 -10.78 -18.41
N LYS A 498 -9.39 -11.06 -17.12
CA LYS A 498 -10.32 -11.90 -16.34
C LYS A 498 -11.71 -11.28 -16.22
N VAL A 499 -11.78 -9.95 -16.08
CA VAL A 499 -13.04 -9.20 -16.11
C VAL A 499 -13.73 -9.37 -17.46
N TRP A 500 -12.99 -9.19 -18.56
CA TRP A 500 -13.52 -9.36 -19.91
C TRP A 500 -14.08 -10.75 -20.15
N GLU A 501 -13.33 -11.80 -19.78
CA GLU A 501 -13.77 -13.17 -19.93
C GLU A 501 -15.02 -13.48 -19.11
N THR A 502 -15.16 -12.88 -17.92
CA THR A 502 -16.37 -13.02 -17.10
C THR A 502 -17.59 -12.44 -17.82
N ALA A 503 -17.48 -11.24 -18.40
CA ALA A 503 -18.55 -10.63 -19.18
C ALA A 503 -18.88 -11.44 -20.45
N ARG A 504 -17.86 -11.93 -21.16
CA ARG A 504 -18.04 -12.75 -22.37
C ARG A 504 -18.77 -14.06 -22.07
N SER A 505 -18.39 -14.77 -21.01
CA SER A 505 -19.07 -16.00 -20.58
C SER A 505 -20.54 -15.76 -20.28
N ARG A 506 -20.87 -14.71 -19.51
CA ARG A 506 -22.26 -14.36 -19.18
C ARG A 506 -23.09 -13.97 -20.40
N SER A 507 -22.52 -13.20 -21.33
CA SER A 507 -23.20 -12.86 -22.59
C SER A 507 -23.47 -14.08 -23.47
N SER A 508 -22.69 -15.16 -23.33
CA SER A 508 -22.90 -16.41 -24.07
C SER A 508 -23.99 -17.29 -23.45
N GLU A 509 -24.16 -17.24 -22.13
CA GLU A 509 -25.22 -17.95 -21.40
C GLU A 509 -26.60 -17.34 -21.66
N ASP A 510 -26.71 -16.00 -21.71
CA ASP A 510 -27.96 -15.32 -22.10
C ASP A 510 -28.39 -15.63 -23.54
N ARG A 511 -27.47 -16.10 -24.41
CA ARG A 511 -27.81 -16.58 -25.76
C ARG A 511 -28.36 -18.00 -25.78
N SER A 512 -28.02 -18.83 -24.79
CA SER A 512 -28.48 -20.22 -24.70
C SER A 512 -29.78 -20.36 -23.90
N SER A 513 -30.19 -19.35 -23.14
CA SER A 513 -31.49 -19.25 -22.46
C SER A 513 -32.38 -18.17 -23.07
N LEU A 514 -33.06 -18.46 -24.18
CA LEU A 514 -34.23 -17.66 -24.60
C LEU A 514 -35.48 -18.19 -23.87
N PRO A 515 -36.11 -17.36 -23.04
CA PRO A 515 -37.45 -16.94 -23.40
C PRO A 515 -37.59 -15.41 -23.40
N LEU A 516 -38.43 -14.95 -24.32
CA LEU A 516 -38.81 -13.57 -24.62
C LEU A 516 -39.01 -12.71 -23.36
N ARG A 517 -38.25 -11.61 -23.24
CA ARG A 517 -38.52 -10.55 -22.26
C ARG A 517 -39.81 -9.80 -22.63
N HIS A 518 -40.87 -10.06 -21.88
CA HIS A 518 -41.90 -9.07 -21.60
C HIS A 518 -41.87 -8.71 -20.11
N SER A 519 -42.17 -7.45 -19.84
CA SER A 519 -42.68 -6.88 -18.59
C SER A 519 -41.68 -6.29 -17.60
N ILE A 520 -41.56 -4.98 -17.75
CA ILE A 520 -41.33 -3.92 -16.76
C ILE A 520 -41.97 -4.24 -15.40
N ILE A 521 -41.24 -4.01 -14.32
CA ILE A 521 -41.80 -3.69 -12.99
C ILE A 521 -41.06 -2.44 -12.47
N PRO A 522 -41.77 -1.36 -12.07
CA PRO A 522 -41.17 -0.16 -11.53
C PRO A 522 -40.84 -0.35 -10.04
N LEU A 523 -39.65 0.10 -9.62
CA LEU A 523 -39.32 0.26 -8.21
C LEU A 523 -39.81 1.62 -7.72
N THR A 524 -40.84 1.61 -6.88
CA THR A 524 -41.24 2.73 -6.02
C THR A 524 -40.61 2.59 -4.64
N GLN A 525 -40.17 3.75 -4.13
CA GLN A 525 -39.71 4.15 -2.78
C GLN A 525 -38.28 3.80 -2.36
#